data_AF-A0A1B2HFZ7-F1
#
_entry.id   AF-A0A1B2HFZ7-F1
#
_cell.length_a   1.000
_cell.length_b   1.000
_cell.length_c   1.000
_cell.angle_alpha   90.00
_cell.angle_beta   90.00
_cell.angle_gamma   90.00
#
_symmetry.space_group_name_H-M   'P 1'
#
loop_
_entity.id
_entity.type
_entity.pdbx_description
1 polymer ?
#
loop_
_entity_poly.entity_id
_entity_poly.type
_entity_poly.pdbx_seq_one_letter_code
_entity_poly.pdbx_strand_id
1 'polypeptide(L)'
;MPKYQTSGVYRTSDGRTNLVQSGREPDGEHDRINDHLVQLGIGRPSASVEASNHVEIKVGWRMRQGGVDRVELVVNNELCNGALSCSRLLPYVLGPGQTLVVHDPVRSREFRGKDVR
;
A
#
# COMPACT_ATOMS: atom_id res chain seq x y z
N MET A 1 3.01 15.71 12.28
CA MET A 1 1.83 15.01 11.76
C MET A 1 0.97 14.53 12.93
N PRO A 2 -0.36 14.62 12.85
CA PRO A 2 -1.24 14.13 13.91
C PRO A 2 -0.99 12.63 14.17
N LYS A 3 -0.93 12.23 15.46
CA LYS A 3 -0.54 10.87 15.89
C LYS A 3 -1.62 9.80 15.68
N TYR A 4 -2.88 10.18 15.51
CA TYR A 4 -4.02 9.25 15.46
C TYR A 4 -4.37 8.74 14.06
N GLN A 5 -3.68 9.22 13.03
CA GLN A 5 -3.87 8.81 11.64
C GLN A 5 -2.50 8.51 11.03
N THR A 6 -2.33 7.33 10.44
CA THR A 6 -1.12 7.02 9.68
C THR A 6 -1.09 7.95 8.47
N SER A 7 -0.03 8.74 8.38
CA SER A 7 0.22 9.62 7.26
C SER A 7 1.54 9.21 6.62
N GLY A 8 1.58 9.23 5.30
CA GLY A 8 2.79 8.96 4.55
C GLY A 8 3.07 10.05 3.52
N VAL A 9 4.34 10.18 3.20
CA VAL A 9 4.81 11.01 2.10
C VAL A 9 5.59 10.11 1.15
N TYR A 10 5.25 10.13 -0.12
CA TYR A 10 6.01 9.40 -1.12
C TYR A 10 6.49 10.28 -2.26
N ARG A 11 7.68 9.95 -2.77
CA ARG A 11 8.29 10.62 -3.91
C ARG A 11 8.24 9.71 -5.14
N THR A 12 7.77 10.26 -6.25
CA THR A 12 7.78 9.61 -7.56
C THR A 12 9.07 9.94 -8.33
N SER A 13 9.38 9.15 -9.36
CA SER A 13 10.60 9.32 -10.19
C SER A 13 10.71 10.67 -10.89
N ASP A 14 9.59 11.37 -11.09
CA ASP A 14 9.51 12.74 -11.62
C ASP A 14 9.77 13.84 -10.57
N GLY A 15 10.11 13.47 -9.33
CA GLY A 15 10.42 14.39 -8.23
C GLY A 15 9.20 14.93 -7.48
N ARG A 16 7.96 14.59 -7.88
CA ARG A 16 6.76 15.01 -7.13
C ARG A 16 6.69 14.31 -5.78
N THR A 17 6.25 15.06 -4.78
CA THR A 17 6.05 14.57 -3.41
C THR A 17 4.57 14.62 -3.09
N ASN A 18 3.99 13.49 -2.68
CA ASN A 18 2.55 13.37 -2.43
C ASN A 18 2.29 12.96 -0.98
N LEU A 19 1.29 13.59 -0.35
CA LEU A 19 0.77 13.20 0.95
C LEU A 19 -0.32 12.14 0.78
N VAL A 20 -0.32 11.15 1.65
CA VAL A 20 -1.33 10.08 1.71
C VAL A 20 -1.68 9.80 3.16
N GLN A 21 -2.94 9.46 3.43
CA GLN A 21 -3.42 9.16 4.76
C GLN A 21 -4.17 7.84 4.80
N SER A 22 -4.07 7.14 5.93
CA SER A 22 -4.82 5.92 6.21
C SER A 22 -6.29 6.23 6.45
N GLY A 23 -7.13 5.23 6.21
CA GLY A 23 -8.57 5.28 6.44
C GLY A 23 -9.37 5.25 5.14
N ARG A 24 -10.69 5.20 5.28
CA ARG A 24 -11.61 5.24 4.16
C ARG A 24 -11.68 6.65 3.59
N GLU A 25 -11.51 6.74 2.28
CA GLU A 25 -11.74 7.96 1.51
C GLU A 25 -12.99 7.77 0.64
N PRO A 26 -13.75 8.85 0.36
CA PRO A 26 -15.01 8.77 -0.40
C PRO A 26 -14.82 8.36 -1.87
N ASP A 27 -13.58 8.28 -2.34
CA ASP A 27 -13.23 7.85 -3.71
C ASP A 27 -13.34 6.34 -3.95
N GLY A 28 -13.60 5.55 -2.89
CA GLY A 28 -13.74 4.11 -2.94
C GLY A 28 -12.43 3.35 -3.25
N GLU A 29 -11.26 3.99 -3.11
CA GLU A 29 -9.96 3.34 -3.40
C GLU A 29 -9.78 2.05 -2.58
N HIS A 30 -10.11 2.10 -1.30
CA HIS A 30 -10.04 0.99 -0.36
C HIS A 30 -10.94 -0.20 -0.73
N ASP A 31 -12.09 0.05 -1.37
CA ASP A 31 -13.00 -1.00 -1.84
C ASP A 31 -12.43 -1.69 -3.09
N ARG A 32 -11.89 -0.92 -4.05
CA ARG A 32 -11.23 -1.49 -5.25
C ARG A 32 -10.02 -2.35 -4.88
N ILE A 33 -9.24 -1.92 -3.91
CA ILE A 33 -8.12 -2.70 -3.36
C ILE A 33 -8.62 -4.00 -2.74
N ASN A 34 -9.69 -3.93 -1.96
CA ASN A 34 -10.28 -5.12 -1.34
C ASN A 34 -10.78 -6.11 -2.40
N ASP A 35 -11.48 -5.63 -3.42
CA ASP A 35 -11.98 -6.46 -4.51
C ASP A 35 -10.83 -7.14 -5.28
N HIS A 36 -9.74 -6.43 -5.54
CA HIS A 36 -8.53 -6.99 -6.15
C HIS A 36 -7.94 -8.12 -5.31
N LEU A 37 -7.83 -7.93 -3.99
CA LEU A 37 -7.33 -8.98 -3.09
C LEU A 37 -8.25 -10.19 -3.07
N VAL A 38 -9.57 -9.98 -3.03
CA VAL A 38 -10.57 -11.06 -3.07
C VAL A 38 -10.51 -11.84 -4.40
N GLN A 39 -10.32 -11.16 -5.52
CA GLN A 39 -10.14 -11.82 -6.84
C GLN A 39 -8.89 -12.72 -6.88
N LEU A 40 -7.84 -12.38 -6.13
CA LEU A 40 -6.65 -13.21 -5.95
C LEU A 40 -6.84 -14.33 -4.90
N GLY A 41 -8.03 -14.51 -4.34
CA GLY A 41 -8.31 -15.47 -3.27
C GLY A 41 -7.80 -15.04 -1.89
N ILE A 42 -7.40 -13.78 -1.73
CA ILE A 42 -6.91 -13.21 -0.47
C ILE A 42 -8.06 -12.45 0.21
N GLY A 43 -8.60 -13.03 1.29
CA GLY A 43 -9.75 -12.47 2.01
C GLY A 43 -11.06 -13.18 1.65
N ARG A 44 -12.21 -12.54 1.96
CA ARG A 44 -13.54 -13.08 1.64
C ARG A 44 -14.41 -11.97 1.05
N PRO A 45 -15.31 -12.25 0.09
CA PRO A 45 -16.15 -11.23 -0.56
C PRO A 45 -16.99 -10.39 0.42
N SER A 46 -17.39 -10.95 1.56
CA SER A 46 -18.19 -10.27 2.57
C SER A 46 -17.39 -9.65 3.72
N ALA A 47 -16.05 -9.66 3.64
CA ALA A 47 -15.18 -9.14 4.69
C ALA A 47 -14.12 -8.20 4.12
N SER A 48 -14.00 -7.02 4.72
CA SER A 48 -12.94 -6.06 4.36
C SER A 48 -11.60 -6.53 4.93
N VAL A 49 -10.58 -6.57 4.07
CA VAL A 49 -9.18 -6.67 4.49
C VAL A 49 -8.77 -5.32 5.04
N GLU A 50 -8.57 -5.23 6.36
CA GLU A 50 -8.29 -3.97 7.06
C GLU A 50 -7.11 -3.19 6.47
N ALA A 51 -6.07 -3.91 6.03
CA ALA A 51 -4.91 -3.35 5.35
C ALA A 51 -5.23 -2.60 4.05
N SER A 52 -6.42 -2.78 3.44
CA SER A 52 -6.82 -1.99 2.26
C SER A 52 -6.96 -0.49 2.57
N ASN A 53 -7.08 -0.13 3.84
CA ASN A 53 -7.15 1.25 4.31
C ASN A 53 -5.77 1.81 4.69
N HIS A 54 -4.71 0.99 4.66
CA HIS A 54 -3.36 1.40 5.07
C HIS A 54 -2.66 2.17 3.96
N VAL A 55 -1.78 3.09 4.38
CA VAL A 55 -1.06 4.01 3.49
C VAL A 55 -0.21 3.25 2.47
N GLU A 56 0.49 2.22 2.92
CA GLU A 56 1.43 1.43 2.13
C GLU A 56 0.69 0.71 1.00
N ILE A 57 -0.46 0.13 1.30
CA ILE A 57 -1.29 -0.60 0.33
C ILE A 57 -1.91 0.36 -0.69
N LYS A 58 -2.41 1.52 -0.25
CA LYS A 58 -2.88 2.57 -1.17
C LYS A 58 -1.78 3.04 -2.12
N VAL A 59 -0.57 3.27 -1.61
CA VAL A 59 0.57 3.67 -2.46
C VAL A 59 0.93 2.57 -3.45
N GLY A 60 1.01 1.31 -3.00
CA GLY A 60 1.24 0.17 -3.89
C GLY A 60 0.16 0.05 -4.98
N TRP A 61 -1.10 0.30 -4.64
CA TRP A 61 -2.21 0.32 -5.60
C TRP A 61 -2.06 1.44 -6.62
N ARG A 62 -1.77 2.67 -6.18
CA ARG A 62 -1.52 3.81 -7.06
C ARG A 62 -0.33 3.60 -7.98
N MET A 63 0.74 2.94 -7.51
CA MET A 63 1.85 2.51 -8.36
C MET A 63 1.39 1.54 -9.45
N ARG A 64 0.57 0.54 -9.10
CA ARG A 64 0.02 -0.42 -10.06
C ARG A 64 -0.80 0.28 -11.15
N GLN A 65 -1.68 1.19 -10.76
CA GLN A 65 -2.55 1.92 -11.70
C GLN A 65 -1.78 2.96 -12.54
N GLY A 66 -0.80 3.63 -11.93
CA GLY A 66 -0.04 4.71 -12.56
C GLY A 66 1.20 4.26 -13.33
N GLY A 67 1.58 2.98 -13.26
CA GLY A 67 2.75 2.44 -13.96
C GLY A 67 4.10 2.94 -13.41
N VAL A 68 4.17 3.37 -12.15
CA VAL A 68 5.42 3.86 -11.56
C VAL A 68 6.27 2.69 -11.05
N ASP A 69 7.49 2.56 -11.58
CA ASP A 69 8.35 1.40 -11.30
C ASP A 69 8.94 1.39 -9.88
N ARG A 70 9.27 2.55 -9.33
CA ARG A 70 9.86 2.66 -7.98
C ARG A 70 9.34 3.86 -7.22
N VAL A 71 9.00 3.65 -5.95
CA VAL A 71 8.58 4.69 -5.02
C VAL A 71 9.26 4.47 -3.67
N GLU A 72 9.69 5.57 -3.05
CA GLU A 72 10.09 5.61 -1.64
C GLU A 72 8.99 6.30 -0.83
N LEU A 73 8.51 5.63 0.21
CA LEU A 73 7.41 6.04 1.06
C LEU A 73 7.92 6.14 2.51
N VAL A 74 7.75 7.29 3.13
CA VAL A 74 8.00 7.48 4.56
C VAL A 74 6.67 7.52 5.29
N VAL A 75 6.50 6.72 6.34
CA VAL A 75 5.31 6.67 7.19
C VAL A 75 5.63 6.98 8.64
N ASN A 76 4.66 7.53 9.38
CA ASN A 76 4.82 7.90 10.79
C ASN A 76 4.50 6.78 11.79
N ASN A 77 4.01 5.62 11.33
CA ASN A 77 3.67 4.45 12.14
C ASN A 77 4.42 3.21 11.65
N GLU A 78 4.69 2.27 12.54
CA GLU A 78 5.28 0.98 12.17
C GLU A 78 4.34 0.22 11.20
N LEU A 79 4.88 -0.41 10.14
CA LEU A 79 4.02 -1.26 9.31
C LEU A 79 3.40 -2.35 10.19
N CYS A 80 2.12 -2.59 9.95
CA CYS A 80 1.39 -3.67 10.58
C CYS A 80 2.07 -5.04 10.36
N ASN A 81 1.85 -5.95 11.31
CA ASN A 81 2.38 -7.31 11.33
C ASN A 81 1.21 -8.32 11.27
N GLY A 82 1.48 -9.57 10.84
CA GLY A 82 0.48 -10.64 10.78
C GLY A 82 0.13 -11.12 9.36
N ALA A 83 -0.86 -12.01 9.25
CA ALA A 83 -1.16 -12.74 8.02
C ALA A 83 -1.73 -11.90 6.88
N LEU A 84 -2.51 -10.88 7.21
CA LEU A 84 -3.09 -9.91 6.27
C LEU A 84 -2.45 -8.53 6.43
N SER A 85 -1.17 -8.50 6.80
CA SER A 85 -0.44 -7.25 6.96
C SER A 85 0.01 -6.67 5.63
N CYS A 86 0.25 -5.35 5.59
CA CYS A 86 0.87 -4.64 4.48
C CYS A 86 2.11 -5.37 3.96
N SER A 87 2.97 -5.83 4.87
CA SER A 87 4.21 -6.52 4.49
C SER A 87 4.00 -7.80 3.66
N ARG A 88 2.89 -8.50 3.88
CA ARG A 88 2.53 -9.72 3.13
C ARG A 88 1.72 -9.42 1.88
N LEU A 89 0.92 -8.37 1.90
CA LEU A 89 -0.01 -8.04 0.83
C LEU A 89 0.61 -7.18 -0.28
N LEU A 90 1.58 -6.33 0.06
CA LEU A 90 2.26 -5.43 -0.90
C LEU A 90 2.77 -6.15 -2.16
N PRO A 91 3.42 -7.33 -2.08
CA PRO A 91 3.85 -8.05 -3.29
C PRO A 91 2.71 -8.45 -4.25
N TYR A 92 1.46 -8.53 -3.78
CA TYR A 92 0.29 -8.88 -4.59
C TYR A 92 -0.46 -7.65 -5.11
N VAL A 93 -0.32 -6.52 -4.40
CA VAL A 93 -0.93 -5.23 -4.77
C VAL A 93 -0.06 -4.51 -5.80
N LEU A 94 1.27 -4.54 -5.66
CA LEU A 94 2.20 -3.98 -6.63
C LEU A 94 2.08 -4.69 -7.99
N GLY A 95 2.29 -3.94 -9.07
CA GLY A 95 2.44 -4.49 -10.40
C GLY A 95 3.74 -5.30 -10.54
N PRO A 96 3.82 -6.27 -11.47
CA PRO A 96 5.01 -7.10 -11.65
C PRO A 96 6.26 -6.25 -11.88
N GLY A 97 7.32 -6.51 -11.13
CA GLY A 97 8.60 -5.79 -11.25
C GLY A 97 8.66 -4.43 -10.54
N GLN A 98 7.52 -3.85 -10.14
CA GLN A 98 7.48 -2.60 -9.38
C GLN A 98 8.07 -2.78 -7.98
N THR A 99 8.66 -1.73 -7.44
CA THR A 99 9.38 -1.72 -6.16
C THR A 99 8.94 -0.58 -5.26
N LEU A 100 8.38 -0.89 -4.10
CA LEU A 100 8.07 0.09 -3.06
C LEU A 100 9.04 -0.07 -1.90
N VAL A 101 9.76 0.99 -1.56
CA VAL A 101 10.53 1.06 -0.32
C VAL A 101 9.73 1.82 0.72
N VAL A 102 9.50 1.22 1.88
CA VAL A 102 8.81 1.85 2.99
C VAL A 102 9.79 2.10 4.12
N HIS A 103 9.86 3.35 4.56
CA HIS A 103 10.61 3.82 5.72
C HIS A 103 9.61 4.10 6.84
N ASP A 104 9.58 3.21 7.82
CA ASP A 104 8.81 3.41 9.06
C ASP A 104 9.73 3.92 10.19
N PRO A 105 9.20 4.25 11.38
CA PRO A 105 10.02 4.75 12.48
C PRO A 105 11.09 3.78 13.01
N VAL A 106 11.01 2.49 12.67
CA VAL A 106 11.90 1.43 13.15
C VAL A 106 12.96 1.08 12.10
N ARG A 107 12.56 0.91 10.83
CA ARG A 107 13.44 0.45 9.75
C ARG A 107 12.90 0.74 8.36
N SER A 108 13.77 0.52 7.38
CA SER A 108 13.40 0.53 5.95
C SER A 108 13.17 -0.91 5.46
N ARG A 109 12.15 -1.10 4.62
CA ARG A 109 11.79 -2.40 4.01
C ARG A 109 11.48 -2.21 2.54
N GLU A 110 12.00 -3.11 1.68
CA GLU A 110 11.72 -3.12 0.25
C GLU A 110 10.71 -4.22 -0.10
N PHE A 111 9.71 -3.88 -0.91
CA PHE A 111 8.68 -4.78 -1.41
C PHE A 111 8.67 -4.78 -2.92
N ARG A 112 8.62 -5.97 -3.52
CA ARG A 112 8.60 -6.15 -4.98
C ARG A 112 7.31 -6.82 -5.42
N GLY A 113 6.68 -6.28 -6.45
CA GLY A 113 5.48 -6.84 -7.04
C GLY A 113 5.75 -8.18 -7.71
N LYS A 114 4.87 -9.14 -7.42
CA LYS A 114 4.87 -10.48 -8.01
C LYS A 114 4.09 -10.48 -9.31
N ASP A 115 4.50 -11.35 -10.22
CA ASP A 115 3.64 -11.75 -11.32
C ASP A 115 2.54 -12.68 -10.76
N VAL A 116 1.33 -12.15 -10.67
CA VAL A 116 0.13 -12.88 -10.26
C VAL A 116 -0.68 -13.15 -11.52
N ARG A 117 -0.29 -14.21 -12.23
CA ARG A 117 -1.02 -14.78 -13.37
C ARG A 117 -2.09 -15.75 -12.89
#